data_AF-A0A2R6HZ01-F1
#
_entry.id   AF-A0A2R6HZ01-F1
#
_cell.length_a   1.000
_cell.length_b   1.000
_cell.length_c   1.000
_cell.angle_alpha   90.00
_cell.angle_beta   90.00
_cell.angle_gamma   90.00
#
_symmetry.space_group_name_H-M   'P 1'
#
loop_
_entity.id
_entity.type
_entity.pdbx_description
1 polymer ?
#
loop_
_entity_poly.entity_id
_entity_poly.type
_entity_poly.pdbx_seq_one_letter_code
_entity_poly.pdbx_strand_id
1 'polypeptide(L)'
;MAGSDSLSPTTLLVNVAFSQGLFAVVLVAGAWYTGIPAGAFGAGPGTLGLDALAAGVGFGLALSLANGAVGAVASSFGRDPSEDLRELLAPESFAGWLLLLGVVLPVIAGFEELLFRGALVGVFHAGFGWSPWALATASSVAFALGHGAQGPVGVVVTGLLGFVLAAGFVLTGSLLVVVVAHYLVNAAEFVAYEGLGLEPPFGP
;
A
#
# COMPACT_ATOMS: atom_id res chain seq x y z
N MET A 1 -8.23 36.71 -12.81
CA MET A 1 -8.21 35.24 -12.90
C MET A 1 -6.86 34.79 -12.37
N ALA A 2 -6.80 34.40 -11.10
CA ALA A 2 -5.59 33.80 -10.55
C ALA A 2 -5.50 32.38 -11.14
N GLY A 3 -4.43 32.08 -11.86
CA GLY A 3 -4.15 30.71 -12.26
C GLY A 3 -4.03 29.87 -10.99
N SER A 4 -4.84 28.84 -10.84
CA SER A 4 -4.52 27.79 -9.89
C SER A 4 -3.24 27.14 -10.40
N ASP A 5 -2.11 27.45 -9.77
CA ASP A 5 -0.86 26.73 -10.00
C ASP A 5 -1.09 25.26 -9.61
N SER A 6 -1.49 24.44 -10.57
CA SER A 6 -1.60 23.00 -10.39
C SER A 6 -0.21 22.47 -10.08
N LEU A 7 -0.04 21.81 -8.93
CA LEU A 7 1.23 21.19 -8.56
C LEU A 7 1.62 20.15 -9.61
N SER A 8 2.90 20.13 -10.00
CA SER A 8 3.40 19.11 -10.92
C SER A 8 3.35 17.71 -10.28
N PRO A 9 3.17 16.62 -11.07
CA PRO A 9 3.22 15.26 -10.55
C PRO A 9 4.49 14.99 -9.73
N THR A 10 5.64 15.46 -10.20
CA THR A 10 6.91 15.35 -9.46
C THR A 10 6.85 16.01 -8.07
N THR A 11 6.22 17.17 -7.96
CA THR A 11 6.04 17.86 -6.67
C THR A 11 5.17 17.03 -5.72
N LEU A 12 4.08 16.44 -6.23
CA LEU A 12 3.20 15.56 -5.46
C LEU A 12 3.95 14.30 -5.01
N LEU A 13 4.70 13.65 -5.90
CA LEU A 13 5.51 12.47 -5.60
C LEU A 13 6.54 12.73 -4.49
N VAL A 14 7.27 13.84 -4.59
CA VAL A 14 8.25 14.24 -3.57
C VAL A 14 7.58 14.51 -2.23
N ASN A 15 6.43 15.21 -2.23
CA ASN A 15 5.67 15.47 -1.02
C ASN A 15 5.18 14.18 -0.34
N VAL A 16 4.65 13.24 -1.12
CA VAL A 16 4.18 11.94 -0.61
C VAL A 16 5.35 11.13 -0.06
N ALA A 17 6.46 11.01 -0.80
CA ALA A 17 7.63 10.29 -0.31
C ALA A 17 8.21 10.91 0.98
N PHE A 18 8.27 12.25 1.04
CA PHE A 18 8.77 12.95 2.23
C PHE A 18 7.86 12.75 3.44
N SER A 19 6.56 12.94 3.29
CA SER A 19 5.60 12.81 4.40
C SER A 19 5.53 11.37 4.93
N GLN A 20 5.40 10.38 4.04
CA GLN A 20 5.37 8.97 4.42
C GLN A 20 6.71 8.52 5.02
N GLY A 21 7.83 8.95 4.44
CA GLY A 21 9.16 8.68 4.96
C GLY A 21 9.39 9.29 6.34
N LEU A 22 8.93 10.53 6.57
CA LEU A 22 9.00 11.18 7.88
C LEU A 22 8.18 10.41 8.92
N PHE A 23 6.95 10.00 8.60
CA PHE A 23 6.13 9.21 9.52
C PHE A 23 6.74 7.83 9.79
N ALA A 24 7.37 7.19 8.80
CA ALA A 24 8.11 5.95 9.00
C ALA A 24 9.28 6.16 9.97
N VAL A 25 10.07 7.22 9.80
CA VAL A 25 11.17 7.56 10.71
C VAL A 25 10.65 7.79 12.13
N VAL A 26 9.56 8.55 12.29
CA VAL A 26 8.95 8.78 13.61
C VAL A 26 8.49 7.48 14.25
N LEU A 27 7.84 6.60 13.49
CA LEU A 27 7.35 5.31 13.97
C LEU A 27 8.51 4.38 14.39
N VAL A 28 9.55 4.27 13.55
CA VAL A 28 10.75 3.46 13.84
C VAL A 28 11.52 4.03 15.04
N ALA A 29 11.68 5.36 15.11
CA ALA A 29 12.35 6.00 16.23
C ALA A 29 11.58 5.80 17.54
N GLY A 30 10.25 5.89 17.50
CA GLY A 30 9.39 5.60 18.65
C GLY A 30 9.50 4.15 19.11
N ALA A 31 9.48 3.20 18.16
CA ALA A 31 9.66 1.77 18.44
C ALA A 31 11.03 1.46 19.06
N TRP A 32 12.10 2.08 18.53
CA TRP A 32 13.45 1.95 19.07
C TRP A 32 13.56 2.55 20.48
N TYR A 33 13.04 3.77 20.68
CA TYR A 33 13.05 4.46 21.98
C TYR A 33 12.30 3.67 23.07
N THR A 34 11.22 2.98 22.69
CA THR A 34 10.41 2.15 23.60
C THR A 34 10.88 0.69 23.70
N GLY A 35 11.94 0.31 22.98
CA GLY A 35 12.52 -1.02 23.05
C GLY A 35 11.68 -2.13 22.41
N ILE A 36 10.80 -1.81 21.45
CA ILE A 36 9.99 -2.81 20.76
C ILE A 36 10.89 -3.64 19.83
N PRO A 37 10.92 -4.98 19.97
CA PRO A 37 11.79 -5.82 19.14
C PRO A 37 11.27 -5.88 17.70
N ALA A 38 12.19 -5.92 16.72
CA ALA A 38 11.84 -6.02 15.29
C ALA A 38 10.96 -7.24 14.95
N GLY A 39 11.11 -8.34 15.70
CA GLY A 39 10.25 -9.52 15.56
C GLY A 39 8.77 -9.24 15.83
N ALA A 40 8.44 -8.27 16.69
CA ALA A 40 7.04 -7.88 16.95
C ALA A 40 6.39 -7.21 15.72
N PHE A 41 7.19 -6.59 14.86
CA PHE A 41 6.72 -6.04 13.58
C PHE A 41 6.65 -7.09 12.47
N GLY A 42 7.04 -8.34 12.71
CA GLY A 42 7.21 -9.35 11.66
C GLY A 42 8.52 -9.22 10.88
N ALA A 43 9.52 -8.57 11.46
CA ALA A 43 10.89 -8.43 10.93
C ALA A 43 11.90 -9.19 11.81
N GLY A 44 11.60 -10.46 12.12
CA GLY A 44 12.43 -11.34 12.91
C GLY A 44 13.29 -12.29 12.06
N PRO A 45 14.13 -13.13 12.70
CA PRO A 45 14.83 -14.20 12.02
C PRO A 45 13.85 -15.12 11.28
N GLY A 46 14.10 -15.39 9.99
CA GLY A 46 13.26 -16.24 9.15
C GLY A 46 12.11 -15.53 8.43
N THR A 47 11.81 -14.26 8.74
CA THR A 47 10.71 -13.51 8.08
C THR A 47 11.19 -12.56 6.98
N LEU A 48 12.50 -12.46 6.75
CA LEU A 48 13.14 -11.52 5.80
C LEU A 48 13.95 -12.23 4.68
N GLY A 49 13.79 -13.55 4.54
CA GLY A 49 14.56 -14.36 3.59
C GLY A 49 13.99 -14.38 2.16
N LEU A 50 14.66 -15.12 1.27
CA LEU A 50 14.20 -15.35 -0.11
C LEU A 50 12.81 -16.00 -0.16
N ASP A 51 12.48 -16.87 0.79
CA ASP A 51 11.16 -17.49 0.86
C ASP A 51 10.05 -16.47 1.14
N ALA A 52 10.32 -15.50 2.03
CA ALA A 52 9.41 -14.39 2.32
C ALA A 52 9.29 -13.45 1.11
N LEU A 53 10.39 -13.17 0.42
CA LEU A 53 10.35 -12.41 -0.83
C LEU A 53 9.52 -13.13 -1.90
N ALA A 54 9.74 -14.42 -2.11
CA ALA A 54 9.00 -15.22 -3.09
C ALA A 54 7.51 -15.31 -2.74
N ALA A 55 7.17 -15.50 -1.46
CA ALA A 55 5.80 -15.46 -0.98
C ALA A 55 5.16 -14.08 -1.21
N GLY A 56 5.88 -12.99 -0.91
CA GLY A 56 5.43 -11.62 -1.17
C GLY A 56 5.20 -11.34 -2.65
N VAL A 57 6.09 -11.82 -3.53
CA VAL A 57 5.91 -11.70 -4.99
C VAL A 57 4.70 -12.48 -5.46
N GLY A 58 4.58 -13.76 -5.09
CA GLY A 58 3.45 -14.59 -5.48
C GLY A 58 2.11 -14.04 -4.98
N PHE A 59 2.08 -13.58 -3.74
CA PHE A 59 0.90 -12.95 -3.15
C PHE A 59 0.57 -11.61 -3.83
N GLY A 60 1.58 -10.76 -4.05
CA GLY A 60 1.43 -9.49 -4.76
C GLY A 60 0.87 -9.66 -6.15
N LEU A 61 1.42 -10.58 -6.95
CA LEU A 61 0.92 -10.86 -8.30
C LEU A 61 -0.53 -11.35 -8.30
N ALA A 62 -0.89 -12.23 -7.37
CA ALA A 62 -2.27 -12.69 -7.23
C ALA A 62 -3.21 -11.53 -6.87
N LEU A 63 -2.78 -10.62 -5.98
CA LEU A 63 -3.54 -9.43 -5.62
C LEU A 63 -3.63 -8.42 -6.77
N SER A 64 -2.56 -8.20 -7.53
CA SER A 64 -2.57 -7.30 -8.70
C SER A 64 -3.58 -7.78 -9.74
N LEU A 65 -3.65 -9.10 -9.99
CA LEU A 65 -4.64 -9.68 -10.90
C LEU A 65 -6.07 -9.52 -10.37
N ALA A 66 -6.30 -9.79 -9.07
CA ALA A 66 -7.59 -9.60 -8.45
C ALA A 66 -8.03 -8.13 -8.46
N ASN A 67 -7.12 -7.21 -8.14
CA ASN A 67 -7.35 -5.77 -8.15
C ASN A 67 -7.69 -5.28 -9.55
N GLY A 68 -6.93 -5.71 -10.57
CA GLY A 68 -7.22 -5.41 -11.97
C GLY A 68 -8.59 -5.93 -12.42
N ALA A 69 -8.97 -7.15 -12.01
CA ALA A 69 -10.30 -7.69 -12.31
C ALA A 69 -11.43 -6.89 -11.65
N VAL A 70 -11.26 -6.46 -10.39
CA VAL A 70 -12.22 -5.60 -9.69
C VAL A 70 -12.31 -4.23 -10.36
N GLY A 71 -11.18 -3.62 -10.71
CA GLY A 71 -11.12 -2.36 -11.46
C GLY A 71 -11.83 -2.44 -12.80
N ALA A 72 -11.62 -3.53 -13.55
CA ALA A 72 -12.30 -3.76 -14.83
C ALA A 72 -13.81 -3.92 -14.70
N VAL A 73 -14.29 -4.53 -13.61
CA VAL A 73 -15.73 -4.58 -13.32
C VAL A 73 -16.23 -3.20 -12.92
N ALA A 74 -15.51 -2.46 -12.09
CA ALA A 74 -15.92 -1.15 -11.60
C ALA A 74 -15.99 -0.11 -12.74
N SER A 75 -15.03 -0.14 -13.67
CA SER A 75 -15.00 0.73 -14.86
C SER A 75 -16.20 0.50 -15.78
N SER A 76 -16.72 -0.74 -15.86
CA SER A 76 -17.96 -1.03 -16.61
C SER A 76 -19.20 -0.31 -16.05
N PHE A 77 -19.13 0.19 -14.82
CA PHE A 77 -20.15 1.02 -14.18
C PHE A 77 -19.76 2.52 -14.12
N GLY A 78 -18.72 2.92 -14.85
CA GLY A 78 -18.18 4.29 -14.87
C GLY A 78 -17.58 4.74 -13.54
N ARG A 79 -16.96 3.81 -12.80
CA ARG A 79 -16.31 4.10 -11.51
C ARG A 79 -14.95 3.40 -11.42
N ASP A 80 -13.87 4.15 -11.51
CA ASP A 80 -12.57 3.69 -11.01
C ASP A 80 -12.16 4.57 -9.81
N PRO A 81 -12.22 4.04 -8.57
CA PRO A 81 -11.91 4.83 -7.37
C PRO A 81 -10.47 5.33 -7.27
N SER A 82 -9.53 4.76 -8.03
CA SER A 82 -8.10 5.13 -8.00
C SER A 82 -7.68 6.00 -9.19
N GLU A 83 -8.51 6.13 -10.23
CA GLU A 83 -8.20 6.83 -11.49
C GLU A 83 -7.71 8.26 -11.26
N ASP A 84 -8.51 9.09 -10.57
CA ASP A 84 -8.16 10.50 -10.32
C ASP A 84 -6.78 10.65 -9.65
N LEU A 85 -6.48 9.82 -8.64
CA LEU A 85 -5.21 9.89 -7.92
C LEU A 85 -4.05 9.35 -8.76
N ARG A 86 -4.31 8.31 -9.54
CA ARG A 86 -3.33 7.65 -10.41
C ARG A 86 -2.92 8.58 -11.56
N GLU A 87 -3.87 9.23 -12.23
CA GLU A 87 -3.62 10.21 -13.28
C GLU A 87 -2.83 11.42 -12.74
N LEU A 88 -3.17 11.91 -11.55
CA LEU A 88 -2.46 13.04 -10.91
C LEU A 88 -0.99 12.74 -10.59
N LEU A 89 -0.68 11.46 -10.34
CA LEU A 89 0.66 11.00 -9.96
C LEU A 89 1.44 10.38 -11.13
N ALA A 90 0.81 10.23 -12.30
CA ALA A 90 1.39 9.64 -13.49
C ALA A 90 2.60 10.46 -13.97
N PRO A 91 3.81 9.87 -14.04
CA PRO A 91 4.99 10.61 -14.50
C PRO A 91 5.06 10.69 -16.02
N GLU A 92 5.35 11.88 -16.56
CA GLU A 92 5.55 12.07 -18.01
C GLU A 92 6.96 11.69 -18.50
N SER A 93 7.91 11.45 -17.58
CA SER A 93 9.32 11.24 -17.90
C SER A 93 9.86 9.95 -17.31
N PHE A 94 10.88 9.38 -17.97
CA PHE A 94 11.57 8.17 -17.48
C PHE A 94 12.13 8.35 -16.05
N ALA A 95 12.71 9.52 -15.75
CA ALA A 95 13.21 9.82 -14.41
C ALA A 95 12.07 9.87 -13.37
N GLY A 96 10.91 10.40 -13.75
CA GLY A 96 9.71 10.39 -12.90
C GLY A 96 9.19 8.97 -12.62
N TRP A 97 9.23 8.09 -13.61
CA TRP A 97 8.91 6.66 -13.42
C TRP A 97 9.89 5.96 -12.49
N LEU A 98 11.19 6.23 -12.62
CA LEU A 98 12.20 5.71 -11.69
C LEU A 98 11.98 6.23 -10.25
N LEU A 99 11.61 7.50 -10.09
CA LEU A 99 11.26 8.08 -8.79
C LEU A 99 10.01 7.39 -8.21
N LEU A 100 8.96 7.25 -9.01
CA LEU A 100 7.70 6.62 -8.60
C LEU A 100 7.93 5.17 -8.16
N LEU A 101 8.47 4.33 -9.05
CA LEU A 101 8.60 2.89 -8.81
C LEU A 101 9.75 2.55 -7.86
N GLY A 102 10.86 3.27 -7.92
CA GLY A 102 12.07 2.97 -7.16
C GLY A 102 12.10 3.59 -5.76
N VAL A 103 11.32 4.64 -5.50
CA VAL A 103 11.38 5.39 -4.23
C VAL A 103 10.00 5.57 -3.63
N VAL A 104 9.07 6.19 -4.36
CA VAL A 104 7.79 6.63 -3.80
C VAL A 104 6.93 5.44 -3.40
N LEU A 105 6.65 4.50 -4.31
CA LEU A 105 5.81 3.34 -4.00
C LEU A 105 6.43 2.42 -2.93
N PRO A 106 7.76 2.14 -2.93
CA PRO A 106 8.38 1.41 -1.84
C PRO A 106 8.27 2.11 -0.48
N VAL A 107 8.40 3.43 -0.43
CA VAL A 107 8.25 4.21 0.81
C VAL A 107 6.81 4.18 1.31
N ILE A 108 5.83 4.33 0.42
CA ILE A 108 4.40 4.24 0.76
C ILE A 108 4.09 2.84 1.33
N ALA A 109 4.36 1.78 0.55
CA ALA A 109 4.08 0.41 0.97
C ALA A 109 4.83 0.06 2.27
N GLY A 110 6.09 0.46 2.38
CA GLY A 110 6.90 0.25 3.57
C GLY A 110 6.30 0.92 4.81
N PHE A 111 5.94 2.18 4.73
CA PHE A 111 5.33 2.90 5.84
C PHE A 111 3.95 2.35 6.21
N GLU A 112 3.07 2.18 5.24
CA GLU A 112 1.69 1.77 5.49
C GLU A 112 1.65 0.37 6.10
N GLU A 113 2.41 -0.59 5.56
CA GLU A 113 2.47 -1.91 6.17
C GLU A 113 3.16 -1.90 7.54
N LEU A 114 4.20 -1.07 7.74
CA LEU A 114 4.84 -0.92 9.05
C LEU A 114 3.85 -0.40 10.10
N LEU A 115 3.00 0.56 9.74
CA LEU A 115 1.99 1.10 10.64
C LEU A 115 0.82 0.11 10.83
N PHE A 116 0.14 -0.26 9.76
CA PHE A 116 -1.12 -0.98 9.84
C PHE A 116 -0.97 -2.47 10.14
N ARG A 117 0.12 -3.12 9.73
CA ARG A 117 0.36 -4.56 9.95
C ARG A 117 1.42 -4.78 11.00
N GLY A 118 2.58 -4.16 10.84
CA GLY A 118 3.67 -4.25 11.81
C GLY A 118 3.26 -3.76 13.19
N ALA A 119 2.85 -2.49 13.31
CA ALA A 119 2.52 -1.89 14.60
C ALA A 119 1.12 -2.28 15.10
N LEU A 120 0.07 -1.94 14.35
CA LEU A 120 -1.32 -2.10 14.84
C LEU A 120 -1.74 -3.57 14.98
N VAL A 121 -1.16 -4.50 14.21
CA VAL A 121 -1.44 -5.94 14.34
C VAL A 121 -0.31 -6.63 15.11
N GLY A 122 0.92 -6.60 14.61
CA GLY A 122 2.05 -7.35 15.16
C GLY A 122 2.41 -6.92 16.59
N VAL A 123 2.72 -5.64 16.79
CA VAL A 123 3.16 -5.13 18.10
C VAL A 123 2.07 -5.25 19.15
N PHE A 124 0.82 -4.91 18.83
CA PHE A 124 -0.29 -5.05 19.78
C PHE A 124 -0.58 -6.51 20.12
N HIS A 125 -0.50 -7.43 19.15
CA HIS A 125 -0.62 -8.86 19.41
C HIS A 125 0.51 -9.35 20.32
N ALA A 126 1.76 -9.02 20.00
CA ALA A 126 2.93 -9.45 20.78
C ALA A 126 2.95 -8.87 22.20
N GLY A 127 2.53 -7.61 22.36
CA GLY A 127 2.56 -6.90 23.64
C GLY A 127 1.37 -7.20 24.56
N PHE A 128 0.16 -7.35 24.00
CA PHE A 128 -1.07 -7.48 24.78
C PHE A 128 -1.78 -8.83 24.61
N GLY A 129 -1.33 -9.69 23.70
CA GLY A 129 -1.96 -11.00 23.44
C GLY A 129 -3.34 -10.90 22.77
N TRP A 130 -3.69 -9.75 22.19
CA TRP A 130 -4.97 -9.55 21.54
C TRP A 130 -5.10 -10.40 20.27
N SER A 131 -6.33 -10.75 19.88
CA SER A 131 -6.57 -11.54 18.67
C SER A 131 -6.01 -10.83 17.42
N PRO A 132 -5.09 -11.45 16.67
CA PRO A 132 -4.51 -10.84 15.48
C PRO A 132 -5.57 -10.60 14.40
N TRP A 133 -6.65 -11.39 14.36
CA TRP A 133 -7.75 -11.22 13.42
C TRP A 133 -8.67 -10.05 13.80
N ALA A 134 -8.88 -9.80 15.10
CA ALA A 134 -9.61 -8.62 15.56
C ALA A 134 -8.83 -7.34 15.24
N LEU A 135 -7.50 -7.38 15.48
CA LEU A 135 -6.59 -6.30 15.11
C LEU A 135 -6.54 -6.09 13.60
N ALA A 136 -6.47 -7.15 12.80
CA ALA A 136 -6.51 -7.08 11.33
C ALA A 136 -7.79 -6.41 10.83
N THR A 137 -8.93 -6.73 11.44
CA THR A 137 -10.21 -6.09 11.10
C THR A 137 -10.18 -4.59 11.43
N ALA A 138 -9.77 -4.24 12.65
CA ALA A 138 -9.71 -2.86 13.11
C ALA A 138 -8.71 -2.01 12.32
N SER A 139 -7.51 -2.55 12.05
CA SER A 139 -6.48 -1.86 11.27
C SER A 139 -6.90 -1.67 9.82
N SER A 140 -7.64 -2.62 9.24
CA SER A 140 -8.18 -2.50 7.88
C SER A 140 -9.27 -1.45 7.77
N VAL A 141 -10.11 -1.30 8.80
CA VAL A 141 -11.08 -0.18 8.88
C VAL A 141 -10.34 1.15 8.99
N ALA A 142 -9.33 1.25 9.85
CA ALA A 142 -8.53 2.48 9.97
C ALA A 142 -7.81 2.83 8.66
N PHE A 143 -7.25 1.83 7.97
CA PHE A 143 -6.62 1.97 6.66
C PHE A 143 -7.61 2.48 5.60
N ALA A 144 -8.80 1.87 5.53
CA ALA A 144 -9.87 2.27 4.64
C ALA A 144 -10.32 3.73 4.84
N LEU A 145 -10.47 4.15 6.11
CA LEU A 145 -10.86 5.52 6.45
C LEU A 145 -9.81 6.56 6.04
N GLY A 146 -8.53 6.18 6.02
CA GLY A 146 -7.44 7.01 5.47
C GLY A 146 -7.59 7.31 3.98
N HIS A 147 -8.41 6.53 3.26
CA HIS A 147 -8.61 6.62 1.81
C HIS A 147 -9.95 7.26 1.43
N GLY A 148 -10.52 8.11 2.29
CA GLY A 148 -11.80 8.78 2.04
C GLY A 148 -11.88 9.59 0.73
N ALA A 149 -10.72 10.01 0.18
CA ALA A 149 -10.63 10.70 -1.10
C ALA A 149 -11.09 9.84 -2.30
N GLN A 150 -11.04 8.50 -2.19
CA GLN A 150 -11.48 7.56 -3.24
C GLN A 150 -13.02 7.34 -3.26
N GLY A 151 -13.75 8.07 -2.44
CA GLY A 151 -15.19 7.92 -2.28
C GLY A 151 -15.61 6.60 -1.59
N PRO A 152 -16.92 6.38 -1.35
CA PRO A 152 -17.39 5.25 -0.55
C PRO A 152 -17.01 3.87 -1.11
N VAL A 153 -17.05 3.72 -2.44
CA VAL A 153 -16.68 2.47 -3.10
C VAL A 153 -15.19 2.20 -2.95
N GLY A 154 -14.34 3.22 -3.17
CA GLY A 154 -12.90 3.11 -2.96
C GLY A 154 -12.54 2.75 -1.53
N VAL A 155 -13.17 3.39 -0.53
CA VAL A 155 -13.00 3.03 0.89
C VAL A 155 -13.30 1.55 1.15
N VAL A 156 -14.39 1.01 0.59
CA VAL A 156 -14.72 -0.42 0.76
C VAL A 156 -13.69 -1.32 0.08
N VAL A 157 -13.33 -1.04 -1.17
CA VAL A 157 -12.35 -1.84 -1.93
C VAL A 157 -10.99 -1.82 -1.24
N THR A 158 -10.52 -0.63 -0.84
CA THR A 158 -9.27 -0.44 -0.11
C THR A 158 -9.28 -1.09 1.27
N GLY A 159 -10.43 -1.08 1.96
CA GLY A 159 -10.60 -1.82 3.21
C GLY A 159 -10.52 -3.33 3.03
N LEU A 160 -11.11 -3.87 1.96
CA LEU A 160 -11.02 -5.29 1.62
C LEU A 160 -9.60 -5.69 1.25
N LEU A 161 -8.93 -4.92 0.38
CA LEU A 161 -7.51 -5.13 0.05
C LEU A 161 -6.66 -5.07 1.33
N GLY A 162 -6.93 -4.09 2.19
CA GLY A 162 -6.27 -3.96 3.47
C GLY A 162 -6.47 -5.18 4.37
N PHE A 163 -7.67 -5.73 4.41
CA PHE A 163 -7.93 -6.94 5.19
C PHE A 163 -7.19 -8.16 4.62
N VAL A 164 -7.12 -8.28 3.29
CA VAL A 164 -6.38 -9.38 2.65
C VAL A 164 -4.88 -9.26 2.92
N LEU A 165 -4.30 -8.06 2.85
CA LEU A 165 -2.91 -7.81 3.26
C LEU A 165 -2.71 -8.15 4.74
N ALA A 166 -3.63 -7.73 5.62
CA ALA A 166 -3.55 -8.07 7.05
C ALA A 166 -3.63 -9.59 7.28
N ALA A 167 -4.48 -10.31 6.55
CA ALA A 167 -4.54 -11.76 6.60
C ALA A 167 -3.21 -12.40 6.15
N GLY A 168 -2.61 -11.89 5.06
CA GLY A 168 -1.28 -12.31 4.60
C GLY A 168 -0.21 -12.12 5.67
N PHE A 169 -0.22 -10.98 6.38
CA PHE A 169 0.66 -10.74 7.52
C PHE A 169 0.41 -11.73 8.67
N VAL A 170 -0.84 -11.94 9.08
CA VAL A 170 -1.18 -12.85 10.19
C VAL A 170 -0.78 -14.30 9.88
N LEU A 171 -0.94 -14.74 8.63
CA LEU A 171 -0.61 -16.11 8.22
C LEU A 171 0.89 -16.35 8.06
N THR A 172 1.65 -15.34 7.65
CA THR A 172 3.10 -15.47 7.38
C THR A 172 3.98 -15.00 8.52
N GLY A 173 3.46 -14.12 9.39
CA GLY A 173 4.25 -13.40 10.39
C GLY A 173 5.31 -12.47 9.79
N SER A 174 5.24 -12.16 8.49
CA SER A 174 6.28 -11.44 7.77
C SER A 174 5.79 -10.08 7.28
N LEU A 175 6.47 -9.02 7.72
CA LEU A 175 6.28 -7.68 7.18
C LEU A 175 6.75 -7.59 5.72
N LEU A 176 7.85 -8.29 5.38
CA LEU A 176 8.41 -8.27 4.03
C LEU A 176 7.41 -8.81 3.01
N VAL A 177 6.70 -9.90 3.33
CA VAL A 177 5.68 -10.47 2.45
C VAL A 177 4.64 -9.43 2.05
N VAL A 178 4.08 -8.70 3.02
CA VAL A 178 3.00 -7.74 2.75
C VAL A 178 3.50 -6.43 2.17
N VAL A 179 4.70 -5.96 2.54
CA VAL A 179 5.33 -4.78 1.91
C VAL A 179 5.55 -5.03 0.42
N VAL A 180 6.11 -6.20 0.06
CA VAL A 180 6.33 -6.57 -1.34
C VAL A 180 5.00 -6.73 -2.07
N ALA A 181 4.03 -7.40 -1.45
CA ALA A 181 2.73 -7.61 -2.07
C ALA A 181 2.01 -6.28 -2.35
N HIS A 182 1.97 -5.39 -1.38
CA HIS A 182 1.37 -4.06 -1.52
C HIS A 182 2.11 -3.23 -2.58
N TYR A 183 3.44 -3.18 -2.52
CA TYR A 183 4.24 -2.50 -3.55
C TYR A 183 3.89 -2.99 -4.97
N LEU A 184 3.77 -4.30 -5.17
CA LEU A 184 3.43 -4.88 -6.48
C LEU A 184 2.02 -4.55 -6.94
N VAL A 185 1.04 -4.47 -6.04
CA VAL A 185 -0.32 -4.03 -6.39
C VAL A 185 -0.26 -2.61 -6.95
N ASN A 186 0.37 -1.68 -6.22
CA ASN A 186 0.46 -0.28 -6.63
C ASN A 186 1.28 -0.13 -7.92
N ALA A 187 2.42 -0.81 -8.02
CA ALA A 187 3.27 -0.75 -9.20
C ALA A 187 2.57 -1.32 -10.44
N ALA A 188 1.87 -2.45 -10.31
CA ALA A 188 1.13 -3.04 -11.42
C ALA A 188 0.00 -2.13 -11.89
N GLU A 189 -0.71 -1.47 -10.98
CA GLU A 189 -1.79 -0.55 -11.30
C GLU A 189 -1.27 0.67 -12.09
N PHE A 190 -0.23 1.35 -11.59
CA PHE A 190 0.39 2.46 -12.31
C PHE A 190 0.93 2.05 -13.68
N VAL A 191 1.69 0.95 -13.76
CA VAL A 191 2.30 0.51 -15.02
C VAL A 191 1.23 0.10 -16.04
N ALA A 192 0.18 -0.61 -15.62
CA ALA A 192 -0.87 -1.07 -16.52
C ALA A 192 -1.62 0.10 -17.15
N TYR A 193 -2.11 1.03 -16.33
CA TYR A 193 -3.02 2.06 -16.80
C TYR A 193 -2.30 3.32 -17.30
N GLU A 194 -1.28 3.80 -16.59
CA GLU A 194 -0.56 5.03 -16.98
C GLU A 194 0.67 4.77 -17.85
N GLY A 195 1.35 3.65 -17.62
CA GLY A 195 2.58 3.31 -18.36
C GLY A 195 2.30 2.70 -19.73
N LEU A 196 1.32 1.80 -19.80
CA LEU A 196 0.97 1.04 -21.01
C LEU A 196 -0.33 1.52 -21.66
N GLY A 197 -1.09 2.41 -21.03
CA GLY A 197 -2.37 2.90 -21.55
C GLY A 197 -3.40 1.78 -21.73
N LEU A 198 -3.34 0.73 -20.90
CA LEU A 198 -4.33 -0.33 -20.96
C LEU A 198 -5.67 0.26 -20.50
N GLU A 199 -6.66 0.29 -21.38
CA GLU A 199 -8.03 0.53 -20.94
C GLU A 199 -8.49 -0.71 -20.15
N PRO A 200 -9.19 -0.53 -19.01
CA PRO A 200 -9.78 -1.66 -18.32
C PRO A 200 -10.67 -2.43 -19.32
N PRO A 201 -10.61 -3.77 -19.36
CA PRO A 201 -11.14 -4.58 -20.47
C PRO A 201 -12.66 -4.48 -20.73
N PHE A 202 -13.37 -3.60 -20.02
CA PHE A 202 -14.81 -3.33 -20.16
C PHE A 202 -15.19 -1.83 -20.00
N GLY A 203 -14.29 -0.88 -20.29
CA GLY A 203 -14.65 0.55 -20.45
C GLY A 203 -15.45 0.81 -21.74
N PRO A 204 -16.30 1.87 -21.81
CA PRO A 204 -17.24 2.11 -22.91
C PRO A 204 -16.59 2.34 -24.27
#